data_AF-A0A1I0HB48-F1
#
_entry.id   AF-A0A1I0HB48-F1
#
_cell.length_a   1.000
_cell.length_b   1.000
_cell.length_c   1.000
_cell.angle_alpha   90.00
_cell.angle_beta   90.00
_cell.angle_gamma   90.00
#
_symmetry.space_group_name_H-M   'P 1'
#
loop_
_entity.id
_entity.type
_entity.pdbx_description
1 polymer ?
#
loop_
_entity_poly.entity_id
_entity_poly.type
_entity_poly.pdbx_seq_one_letter_code
_entity_poly.pdbx_strand_id
1 'polypeptide(L)'
;MDYAVNKITNKVESAESVVGGGFYSCPICQARVSHRAGLKRKKYFAHWPGTGTAQCENFAPGLYGQNLPGGAFAVLTKRRMELRLRIDKGRNRAAWYLELTLPSCRACNGTITVDVGGRLQNINMLGMASGSRITAELSTDNFRIVSFDGQPDRYYVESVERECRGLPSLGAAVFTASGRGDAMGFPRAHELRGAETYALLWKEPVFPDFPSELVPDRFQSRRGWSLALITVPEDPSEECTDWLQAFTGLIVNPPVPSITTVWPFLARNASVNAIECIDSSSLILAANMMPVGPQDAGPSMLVFGGANRIAAIGVERSPALFTLTPGSQEHFRVAKSETSEAEKFFFRTLKTRTTLDLPGLEMAFTSPEGVHLIVPFGTRKCKALVELVRLQQMTLDYLAMPPGATGRLHSEIGATPISVELSSGDDLAPHSSHQRLLPNDAHCTVLERLRDSSSHVDLEFGGFGRLRCMGVQSPLISKAPLMLNHSVRSRVRSFLSQLLGSGPMGGNADDAMLVLAFYAAKPQSALLPNYRVLAREILASGFEVTHSGEGVSS
;
A
#
# COMPACT_ATOMS: atom_id res chain seq x y z
N MET A 1 -17.78 -16.54 -27.15
CA MET A 1 -18.67 -15.38 -27.31
C MET A 1 -18.08 -14.40 -28.29
N ASP A 2 -18.84 -14.07 -29.31
CA ASP A 2 -18.44 -13.17 -30.40
C ASP A 2 -18.66 -11.69 -30.08
N TYR A 3 -19.36 -11.38 -28.99
CA TYR A 3 -19.63 -10.01 -28.53
C TYR A 3 -19.59 -9.94 -27.01
N ALA A 4 -19.24 -8.79 -26.46
CA ALA A 4 -19.23 -8.55 -25.02
C ALA A 4 -19.62 -7.10 -24.71
N VAL A 5 -20.05 -6.83 -23.47
CA VAL A 5 -20.31 -5.46 -23.02
C VAL A 5 -18.99 -4.82 -22.61
N ASN A 6 -18.60 -3.73 -23.27
CA ASN A 6 -17.48 -2.92 -22.83
C ASN A 6 -17.90 -2.16 -21.55
N LYS A 7 -17.24 -2.45 -20.42
CA LYS A 7 -17.61 -1.88 -19.12
C LYS A 7 -17.37 -0.36 -19.01
N ILE A 8 -16.61 0.22 -19.95
CA ILE A 8 -16.25 1.63 -19.95
C ILE A 8 -17.25 2.43 -20.76
N THR A 9 -17.57 1.98 -21.98
CA THR A 9 -18.53 2.65 -22.87
C THR A 9 -19.98 2.21 -22.62
N ASN A 10 -20.18 1.13 -21.87
CA ASN A 10 -21.45 0.43 -21.67
C ASN A 10 -22.14 -0.01 -22.98
N LYS A 11 -21.34 -0.23 -24.04
CA LYS A 11 -21.82 -0.69 -25.35
C LYS A 11 -21.48 -2.16 -25.58
N VAL A 12 -22.35 -2.85 -26.32
CA VAL A 12 -22.05 -4.19 -26.83
C VAL A 12 -21.09 -4.04 -28.01
N GLU A 13 -19.92 -4.66 -27.92
CA GLU A 13 -18.87 -4.64 -28.93
C GLU A 13 -18.60 -6.04 -29.48
N SER A 14 -18.42 -6.14 -30.79
CA SER A 14 -18.03 -7.38 -31.47
C SER A 14 -16.54 -7.66 -31.31
N ALA A 15 -16.16 -8.92 -31.12
CA ALA A 15 -14.78 -9.35 -31.00
C ALA A 15 -13.94 -9.02 -32.25
N GLU A 16 -14.57 -8.79 -33.40
CA GLU A 16 -13.88 -8.43 -34.66
C GLU A 16 -13.52 -6.95 -34.74
N SER A 17 -14.34 -6.07 -34.18
CA SER A 17 -14.17 -4.61 -34.23
C SER A 17 -13.28 -4.05 -33.12
N VAL A 18 -12.79 -4.92 -32.23
CA VAL A 18 -11.99 -4.53 -31.05
C VAL A 18 -10.50 -4.53 -31.42
N VAL A 19 -9.83 -3.40 -31.15
CA VAL A 19 -8.43 -3.15 -31.54
C VAL A 19 -7.47 -3.20 -30.34
N GLY A 20 -7.93 -3.58 -29.15
CA GLY A 20 -7.10 -3.63 -27.94
C GLY A 20 -7.78 -4.26 -26.74
N GLY A 21 -7.04 -4.42 -25.63
CA GLY A 21 -7.48 -5.07 -24.40
C GLY A 21 -8.47 -4.24 -23.56
N GLY A 22 -9.67 -3.97 -24.09
CA GLY A 22 -10.77 -3.41 -23.32
C GLY A 22 -11.23 -4.35 -22.18
N PHE A 23 -11.86 -3.79 -21.15
CA PHE A 23 -12.42 -4.57 -20.04
C PHE A 23 -13.88 -4.91 -20.33
N TYR A 24 -14.12 -6.17 -20.64
CA TYR A 24 -15.40 -6.66 -21.11
C TYR A 24 -16.13 -7.49 -20.05
N SER A 25 -17.46 -7.45 -20.04
CA SER A 25 -18.32 -8.41 -19.33
C SER A 25 -19.13 -9.26 -20.31
N CYS A 26 -19.40 -10.48 -19.86
CA CYS A 26 -20.42 -11.33 -20.45
C CYS A 26 -21.78 -10.65 -20.32
N PRO A 27 -22.54 -10.46 -21.42
CA PRO A 27 -23.87 -9.86 -21.36
C PRO A 27 -24.87 -10.73 -20.59
N ILE A 28 -24.58 -12.02 -20.42
CA ILE A 28 -25.47 -13.01 -19.80
C ILE A 28 -25.24 -13.06 -18.29
N CYS A 29 -24.04 -13.45 -17.85
CA CYS A 29 -23.74 -13.63 -16.42
C CYS A 29 -23.06 -12.43 -15.77
N GLN A 30 -22.78 -11.36 -16.52
CA GLN A 30 -22.04 -10.16 -16.08
C GLN A 30 -20.60 -10.40 -15.58
N ALA A 31 -20.12 -11.65 -15.64
CA ALA A 31 -18.76 -12.01 -15.28
C ALA A 31 -17.74 -11.38 -16.24
N ARG A 32 -16.51 -11.15 -15.76
CA ARG A 32 -15.43 -10.59 -16.56
C ARG A 32 -15.07 -11.53 -17.70
N VAL A 33 -14.81 -10.98 -18.88
CA VAL A 33 -14.34 -11.72 -20.05
C VAL A 33 -13.13 -11.02 -20.66
N SER A 34 -12.23 -11.80 -21.22
CA SER A 34 -10.99 -11.36 -21.87
C SER A 34 -11.13 -11.49 -23.38
N HIS A 35 -10.76 -10.45 -24.12
CA HIS A 35 -10.62 -10.56 -25.57
C HIS A 35 -9.42 -11.43 -25.89
N ARG A 36 -9.61 -12.44 -26.74
CA ARG A 36 -8.55 -13.30 -27.23
C ARG A 36 -8.48 -13.13 -28.74
N ALA A 37 -7.37 -12.58 -29.20
CA ALA A 37 -7.03 -12.46 -30.60
C ALA A 37 -5.75 -13.25 -30.88
N GLY A 38 -5.73 -14.04 -31.95
CA GLY A 38 -4.55 -14.77 -32.39
C GLY A 38 -4.55 -14.93 -33.91
N LEU A 39 -3.37 -15.02 -34.51
CA LEU A 39 -3.19 -15.07 -35.97
C LEU A 39 -3.88 -16.27 -36.65
N LYS A 40 -4.17 -17.34 -35.91
CA LYS A 40 -4.73 -18.60 -36.43
C LYS A 40 -6.17 -18.89 -35.99
N ARG A 41 -6.73 -18.13 -35.05
CA ARG A 41 -8.07 -18.38 -34.47
C ARG A 41 -8.91 -17.12 -34.59
N LYS A 42 -10.20 -17.29 -34.91
CA LYS A 42 -11.20 -16.21 -34.89
C LYS A 42 -11.10 -15.46 -33.56
N LYS A 43 -11.25 -14.13 -33.57
CA LYS A 43 -11.24 -13.33 -32.35
C LYS A 43 -12.50 -13.63 -31.53
N TYR A 44 -12.36 -13.80 -30.22
CA TYR A 44 -13.50 -14.08 -29.34
C TYR A 44 -13.27 -13.53 -27.94
N PHE A 45 -14.34 -13.35 -27.17
CA PHE A 45 -14.24 -13.13 -25.73
C PHE A 45 -14.35 -14.45 -24.96
N ALA A 46 -13.57 -14.56 -23.88
CA ALA A 46 -13.50 -15.74 -23.04
C ALA A 46 -13.63 -15.38 -21.55
N HIS A 47 -14.49 -16.11 -20.83
CA HIS A 47 -14.58 -16.04 -19.38
C HIS A 47 -13.22 -16.34 -18.72
N TRP A 48 -13.00 -15.75 -17.56
CA TRP A 48 -11.93 -16.20 -16.68
C TRP A 48 -12.24 -17.61 -16.15
N PRO A 49 -11.24 -18.46 -15.91
CA PRO A 49 -11.45 -19.79 -15.34
C PRO A 49 -12.35 -19.72 -14.10
N GLY A 50 -13.42 -20.52 -14.08
CA GLY A 50 -14.36 -20.60 -12.95
C GLY A 50 -15.44 -19.49 -12.87
N THR A 51 -15.53 -18.57 -13.84
CA THR A 51 -16.46 -17.42 -13.77
C THR A 51 -17.66 -17.49 -14.71
N GLY A 52 -17.62 -18.37 -15.72
CA GLY A 52 -18.76 -18.58 -16.62
C GLY A 52 -19.85 -19.42 -15.98
N THR A 53 -21.09 -19.26 -16.45
CA THR A 53 -22.22 -20.14 -16.10
C THR A 53 -22.62 -20.98 -17.33
N ALA A 54 -23.35 -22.08 -17.11
CA ALA A 54 -23.83 -22.94 -18.20
C ALA A 54 -24.72 -22.24 -19.23
N GLN A 55 -25.25 -21.06 -18.88
CA GLN A 55 -26.06 -20.22 -19.76
C GLN A 55 -25.21 -19.32 -20.68
N CYS A 56 -23.89 -19.30 -20.50
CA CYS A 56 -22.99 -18.45 -21.27
C CYS A 56 -22.62 -19.07 -22.62
N GLU A 57 -22.52 -18.23 -23.65
CA GLU A 57 -22.10 -18.64 -24.99
C GLU A 57 -20.66 -19.20 -24.97
N ASN A 58 -20.48 -20.42 -25.47
CA ASN A 58 -19.23 -21.20 -25.45
C ASN A 58 -18.70 -21.50 -24.04
N PHE A 59 -19.59 -21.70 -23.05
CA PHE A 59 -19.19 -22.20 -21.74
C PHE A 59 -18.51 -23.57 -21.84
N ALA A 60 -17.27 -23.65 -21.37
CA ALA A 60 -16.55 -24.91 -21.20
C ALA A 60 -16.19 -25.06 -19.71
N PRO A 61 -16.60 -26.14 -19.03
CA PRO A 61 -16.17 -26.41 -17.66
C PRO A 61 -14.64 -26.50 -17.62
N GLY A 62 -14.01 -25.82 -16.67
CA GLY A 62 -12.56 -25.70 -16.58
C GLY A 62 -11.90 -27.07 -16.40
N LEU A 63 -11.27 -27.57 -17.47
CA LEU A 63 -10.44 -28.78 -17.45
C LEU A 63 -9.10 -28.51 -16.78
N TYR A 64 -9.07 -28.43 -15.46
CA TYR A 64 -7.83 -28.75 -14.74
C TYR A 64 -7.69 -30.27 -14.72
N GLY A 65 -6.85 -30.80 -15.62
CA GLY A 65 -6.37 -32.18 -15.52
C GLY A 65 -6.70 -33.12 -16.68
N GLN A 66 -6.56 -32.71 -17.94
CA GLN A 66 -6.37 -33.68 -19.03
C GLN A 66 -5.26 -33.24 -19.97
N ASN A 67 -4.13 -33.94 -19.86
CA ASN A 67 -3.04 -33.92 -20.82
C ASN A 67 -3.55 -34.42 -22.17
N LEU A 68 -3.38 -33.62 -23.23
CA LEU A 68 -3.42 -34.11 -24.61
C LEU A 68 -2.11 -33.69 -25.31
N PRO A 69 -1.33 -34.65 -25.83
CA PRO A 69 -0.07 -34.39 -26.53
C PRO A 69 -0.35 -34.03 -27.98
N GLY A 70 0.24 -32.93 -28.46
CA GLY A 70 0.22 -32.60 -29.88
C GLY A 70 0.16 -31.11 -30.15
N GLY A 71 1.31 -30.52 -30.44
CA GLY A 71 1.43 -29.11 -30.83
C GLY A 71 2.88 -28.71 -31.05
N ALA A 72 3.44 -29.16 -32.17
CA ALA A 72 4.76 -28.76 -32.63
C ALA A 72 4.85 -27.24 -32.88
N PHE A 73 6.06 -26.70 -32.69
CA PHE A 73 6.50 -25.31 -32.87
C PHE A 73 6.18 -24.33 -31.73
N ALA A 74 6.68 -24.64 -30.53
CA ALA A 74 7.21 -23.60 -29.66
C ALA A 74 8.73 -23.55 -29.88
N VAL A 75 9.25 -22.43 -30.38
CA VAL A 75 10.67 -22.12 -30.18
C VAL A 75 10.86 -22.11 -28.67
N LEU A 76 11.43 -23.19 -28.11
CA LEU A 76 11.67 -23.31 -26.68
C LEU A 76 12.65 -22.20 -26.31
N THR A 77 12.16 -21.08 -25.79
CA THR A 77 12.97 -20.11 -25.07
C THR A 77 13.66 -20.89 -23.96
N LYS A 78 14.97 -21.10 -24.11
CA LYS A 78 15.77 -21.83 -23.14
C LYS A 78 15.64 -21.14 -21.79
N ARG A 79 15.47 -21.92 -20.71
CA ARG A 79 15.41 -21.42 -19.34
C ARG A 79 16.82 -20.93 -18.97
N ARG A 80 16.95 -19.74 -18.38
CA ARG A 80 18.26 -19.11 -18.13
C ARG A 80 18.54 -18.96 -16.64
N MET A 81 19.81 -19.10 -16.27
CA MET A 81 20.28 -18.65 -14.96
C MET A 81 20.31 -17.12 -14.93
N GLU A 82 19.90 -16.53 -13.80
CA GLU A 82 19.89 -15.08 -13.60
C GLU A 82 20.86 -14.69 -12.48
N LEU A 83 21.76 -13.76 -12.78
CA LEU A 83 22.58 -13.11 -11.77
C LEU A 83 21.84 -11.93 -11.16
N ARG A 84 21.77 -11.88 -9.83
CA ARG A 84 21.08 -10.86 -9.06
C ARG A 84 21.99 -10.28 -8.00
N LEU A 85 21.85 -8.97 -7.75
CA LEU A 85 22.52 -8.29 -6.66
C LEU A 85 21.61 -8.24 -5.43
N ARG A 86 22.16 -8.53 -4.26
CA ARG A 86 21.51 -8.35 -2.96
C ARG A 86 22.19 -7.22 -2.22
N ILE A 87 21.38 -6.35 -1.64
CA ILE A 87 21.80 -5.29 -0.73
C ILE A 87 20.91 -5.43 0.50
N ASP A 88 21.49 -5.77 1.65
CA ASP A 88 20.73 -6.01 2.88
C ASP A 88 20.17 -4.69 3.45
N LYS A 89 18.91 -4.71 3.89
CA LYS A 89 18.25 -3.56 4.52
C LYS A 89 18.54 -3.55 6.02
N GLY A 90 19.33 -2.60 6.51
CA GLY A 90 19.62 -2.43 7.94
C GLY A 90 20.69 -1.37 8.25
N ARG A 91 21.00 -1.16 9.55
CA ARG A 91 22.05 -0.23 10.01
C ARG A 91 23.45 -0.60 9.50
N ASN A 92 23.64 -1.84 9.05
CA ASN A 92 24.88 -2.33 8.47
C ASN A 92 24.78 -2.35 6.95
N ARG A 93 24.91 -1.19 6.29
CA ARG A 93 24.94 -1.04 4.80
C ARG A 93 26.12 -1.79 4.13
N ALA A 94 26.87 -2.60 4.88
CA ALA A 94 28.11 -3.26 4.46
C ALA A 94 27.92 -4.64 3.80
N ALA A 95 26.73 -5.25 3.87
CA ALA A 95 26.48 -6.58 3.32
C ALA A 95 25.72 -6.51 1.99
N TRP A 96 26.47 -6.41 0.89
CA TRP A 96 25.95 -6.64 -0.46
C TRP A 96 26.65 -7.85 -1.08
N TYR A 97 25.95 -8.70 -1.83
CA TYR A 97 26.51 -9.90 -2.45
C TYR A 97 25.74 -10.28 -3.72
N LEU A 98 26.30 -11.18 -4.52
CA LEU A 98 25.65 -11.70 -5.72
C LEU A 98 24.96 -13.03 -5.44
N GLU A 99 23.79 -13.23 -6.03
CA GLU A 99 23.07 -14.50 -6.07
C GLU A 99 22.91 -14.95 -7.53
N LEU A 100 23.22 -16.21 -7.79
CA LEU A 100 22.88 -16.89 -9.03
C LEU A 100 21.57 -17.66 -8.81
N THR A 101 20.54 -17.32 -9.58
CA THR A 101 19.23 -17.97 -9.55
C THR A 101 19.15 -18.99 -10.67
N LEU A 102 18.87 -20.24 -10.32
CA LEU A 102 18.62 -21.33 -11.25
C LEU A 102 17.12 -21.47 -11.50
N PRO A 103 16.70 -21.73 -12.76
CA PRO A 103 15.31 -22.05 -13.09
C PRO A 103 14.80 -23.26 -12.30
N SER A 104 13.49 -23.33 -12.12
CA SER A 104 12.85 -24.49 -11.51
C SER A 104 12.96 -25.74 -12.38
N CYS A 105 13.01 -26.91 -11.74
CA CYS A 105 12.89 -28.22 -12.38
C CYS A 105 11.86 -29.08 -11.64
N ARG A 106 11.42 -30.18 -12.26
CA ARG A 106 10.63 -31.17 -11.52
C ARG A 106 11.53 -31.82 -10.47
N ALA A 107 10.97 -32.14 -9.32
CA ALA A 107 11.71 -32.86 -8.29
C ALA A 107 12.20 -34.20 -8.85
N CYS A 108 13.51 -34.42 -8.84
CA CYS A 108 14.15 -35.64 -9.34
C CYS A 108 15.41 -35.97 -8.53
N ASN A 109 15.82 -37.24 -8.54
CA ASN A 109 17.02 -37.74 -7.87
C ASN A 109 18.28 -37.43 -8.69
N GLY A 110 18.51 -36.15 -8.97
CA GLY A 110 19.66 -35.65 -9.71
C GLY A 110 20.39 -34.54 -8.94
N THR A 111 21.67 -34.35 -9.24
CA THR A 111 22.49 -33.26 -8.71
C THR A 111 23.03 -32.43 -9.86
N ILE A 112 23.00 -31.11 -9.71
CA ILE A 112 23.63 -30.17 -10.64
C ILE A 112 24.90 -29.62 -9.99
N THR A 113 26.00 -29.65 -10.72
CA THR A 113 27.25 -28.99 -10.32
C THR A 113 27.40 -27.68 -11.08
N VAL A 114 27.49 -26.57 -10.36
CA VAL A 114 27.56 -25.22 -10.92
C VAL A 114 28.86 -24.55 -10.50
N ASP A 115 29.57 -24.01 -11.47
CA ASP A 115 30.67 -23.08 -11.25
C ASP A 115 30.10 -21.69 -10.97
N VAL A 116 30.22 -21.27 -9.72
CA VAL A 116 29.73 -19.98 -9.21
C VAL A 116 30.82 -18.91 -9.16
N GLY A 117 31.79 -18.98 -10.07
CA GLY A 117 32.85 -17.98 -10.24
C GLY A 117 34.20 -18.45 -9.67
N GLY A 118 34.63 -19.65 -10.04
CA GLY A 118 35.84 -20.31 -9.55
C GLY A 118 35.61 -21.26 -8.37
N ARG A 119 34.37 -21.36 -7.89
CA ARG A 119 33.95 -22.29 -6.85
C ARG A 119 32.86 -23.21 -7.39
N LEU A 120 33.01 -24.51 -7.22
CA LEU A 120 31.99 -25.48 -7.60
C LEU A 120 30.97 -25.66 -6.47
N GLN A 121 29.69 -25.67 -6.82
CA GLN A 121 28.58 -25.88 -5.91
C GLN A 121 27.68 -27.00 -6.42
N ASN A 122 27.44 -27.99 -5.57
CA ASN A 122 26.50 -29.08 -5.85
C ASN A 122 25.11 -28.72 -5.32
N ILE A 123 24.08 -28.96 -6.14
CA ILE A 123 22.69 -28.60 -5.87
C ILE A 123 21.81 -29.82 -6.08
N ASN A 124 21.05 -30.19 -5.06
CA ASN A 124 20.07 -31.26 -5.18
C ASN A 124 18.83 -30.79 -5.95
N MET A 125 18.49 -31.47 -7.05
CA MET A 125 17.35 -31.15 -7.90
C MET A 125 15.98 -31.43 -7.25
N LEU A 126 15.93 -32.22 -6.16
CA LEU A 126 14.69 -32.40 -5.39
C LEU A 126 14.18 -31.06 -4.81
N GLY A 127 15.10 -30.17 -4.41
CA GLY A 127 14.78 -28.87 -3.82
C GLY A 127 14.50 -27.75 -4.83
N MET A 128 14.53 -28.04 -6.13
CA MET A 128 14.48 -27.02 -7.19
C MET A 128 13.08 -26.79 -7.78
N ALA A 129 12.01 -27.29 -7.14
CA ALA A 129 10.64 -27.10 -7.63
C ALA A 129 10.22 -25.63 -7.78
N SER A 130 10.74 -24.75 -6.93
CA SER A 130 10.53 -23.29 -6.97
C SER A 130 11.75 -22.52 -7.51
N GLY A 131 12.73 -23.23 -8.08
CA GLY A 131 14.06 -22.69 -8.41
C GLY A 131 15.04 -22.83 -7.26
N SER A 132 16.31 -22.51 -7.51
CA SER A 132 17.36 -22.50 -6.47
C SER A 132 18.15 -21.20 -6.54
N ARG A 133 18.66 -20.74 -5.39
CA ARG A 133 19.44 -19.51 -5.27
C ARG A 133 20.72 -19.80 -4.51
N ILE A 134 21.83 -19.32 -5.05
CA ILE A 134 23.16 -19.64 -4.55
C ILE A 134 24.01 -18.39 -4.58
N THR A 135 24.78 -18.15 -3.52
CA THR A 135 25.73 -17.05 -3.49
C THR A 135 26.81 -17.26 -4.55
N ALA A 136 26.95 -16.27 -5.43
CA ALA A 136 27.96 -16.22 -6.48
C ALA A 136 29.18 -15.42 -6.03
N GLU A 137 30.37 -15.84 -6.49
CA GLU A 137 31.60 -15.07 -6.30
C GLU A 137 31.65 -13.88 -7.26
N LEU A 138 32.40 -12.84 -6.89
CA LEU A 138 32.66 -11.69 -7.75
C LEU A 138 33.69 -12.08 -8.80
N SER A 139 33.23 -12.48 -9.99
CA SER A 139 34.08 -12.95 -11.08
C SER A 139 33.73 -12.30 -12.41
N THR A 140 34.75 -12.11 -13.24
CA THR A 140 34.62 -11.76 -14.66
C THR A 140 34.31 -12.96 -15.53
N ASP A 141 34.63 -14.17 -15.06
CA ASP A 141 34.34 -15.41 -15.77
C ASP A 141 32.84 -15.72 -15.75
N ASN A 142 32.37 -16.41 -16.80
CA ASN A 142 30.98 -16.84 -16.88
C ASN A 142 30.68 -17.90 -15.82
N PHE A 143 29.53 -17.77 -15.16
CA PHE A 143 28.97 -18.80 -14.31
C PHE A 143 28.39 -19.90 -15.19
N ARG A 144 28.60 -21.17 -14.84
CA ARG A 144 28.19 -22.28 -15.73
C ARG A 144 27.78 -23.54 -15.01
N ILE A 145 26.82 -24.25 -15.59
CA ILE A 145 26.49 -25.63 -15.21
C ILE A 145 27.56 -26.54 -15.81
N VAL A 146 28.34 -27.18 -14.95
CA VAL A 146 29.49 -28.01 -15.33
C VAL A 146 29.06 -29.45 -15.61
N SER A 147 28.25 -30.03 -14.72
CA SER A 147 27.79 -31.41 -14.84
C SER A 147 26.39 -31.64 -14.26
N PHE A 148 25.82 -32.77 -14.64
CA PHE A 148 24.61 -33.34 -14.05
C PHE A 148 24.91 -34.78 -13.65
N ASP A 149 24.59 -35.15 -12.41
CA ASP A 149 24.85 -36.48 -11.85
C ASP A 149 23.54 -37.14 -11.37
N GLY A 150 23.51 -38.49 -11.36
CA GLY A 150 22.34 -39.28 -10.94
C GLY A 150 21.26 -39.39 -12.03
N GLN A 151 20.00 -39.12 -11.67
CA GLN A 151 18.84 -39.15 -12.56
C GLN A 151 18.21 -37.76 -12.70
N PRO A 152 18.84 -36.83 -13.46
CA PRO A 152 18.34 -35.48 -13.65
C PRO A 152 17.10 -35.44 -14.57
N ASP A 153 16.24 -34.44 -14.36
CA ASP A 153 15.09 -34.15 -15.23
C ASP A 153 15.56 -33.84 -16.66
N ARG A 154 15.30 -34.75 -17.61
CA ARG A 154 15.73 -34.61 -19.01
C ARG A 154 15.23 -33.32 -19.65
N TYR A 155 14.00 -32.91 -19.34
CA TYR A 155 13.45 -31.65 -19.89
C TYR A 155 14.22 -30.44 -19.38
N TYR A 156 14.70 -30.47 -18.15
CA TYR A 156 15.55 -29.41 -17.61
C TYR A 156 16.90 -29.38 -18.33
N VAL A 157 17.57 -30.53 -18.45
CA VAL A 157 18.90 -30.64 -19.07
C VAL A 157 18.90 -30.16 -20.52
N GLU A 158 17.85 -30.46 -21.28
CA GLU A 158 17.72 -30.08 -22.69
C GLU A 158 17.32 -28.61 -22.89
N SER A 159 16.59 -28.02 -21.94
CA SER A 159 16.03 -26.67 -22.08
C SER A 159 16.79 -25.58 -21.33
N VAL A 160 17.71 -25.92 -20.43
CA VAL A 160 18.46 -24.92 -19.64
C VAL A 160 19.67 -24.39 -20.42
N GLU A 161 19.86 -23.07 -20.39
CA GLU A 161 21.10 -22.44 -20.81
C GLU A 161 22.17 -22.67 -19.75
N ARG A 162 23.29 -23.27 -20.17
CA ARG A 162 24.35 -23.71 -19.24
C ARG A 162 25.28 -22.60 -18.81
N GLU A 163 25.17 -21.41 -19.39
CA GLU A 163 26.04 -20.28 -19.06
C GLU A 163 25.23 -19.04 -18.65
N CYS A 164 25.77 -18.29 -17.69
CA CYS A 164 25.32 -16.97 -17.29
C CYS A 164 26.53 -16.04 -17.32
N ARG A 165 26.41 -14.91 -18.02
CA ARG A 165 27.54 -13.99 -18.19
C ARG A 165 28.02 -13.46 -16.84
N GLY A 166 29.35 -13.48 -16.64
CA GLY A 166 30.03 -12.90 -15.50
C GLY A 166 29.87 -11.38 -15.40
N LEU A 167 30.64 -10.74 -14.54
CA LEU A 167 30.76 -9.28 -14.47
C LEU A 167 31.72 -8.76 -15.56
N PRO A 168 31.56 -7.53 -16.05
CA PRO A 168 32.50 -6.97 -17.01
C PRO A 168 33.88 -6.75 -16.37
N SER A 169 34.94 -6.97 -17.15
CA SER A 169 36.31 -6.68 -16.73
C SER A 169 36.64 -5.18 -16.76
N LEU A 170 35.99 -4.42 -17.64
CA LEU A 170 36.05 -2.97 -17.78
C LEU A 170 34.62 -2.42 -17.85
N GLY A 171 34.34 -1.37 -17.08
CA GLY A 171 32.99 -0.80 -16.97
C GLY A 171 32.17 -1.45 -15.86
N ALA A 172 30.87 -1.11 -15.80
CA ALA A 172 29.96 -1.55 -14.75
C ALA A 172 28.91 -2.54 -15.24
N ALA A 173 28.67 -3.58 -14.43
CA ALA A 173 27.42 -4.33 -14.47
C ALA A 173 26.32 -3.50 -13.77
N VAL A 174 25.17 -3.39 -14.42
CA VAL A 174 24.04 -2.61 -13.92
C VAL A 174 22.96 -3.54 -13.38
N PHE A 175 22.40 -3.22 -12.21
CA PHE A 175 21.29 -3.94 -11.60
C PHE A 175 20.15 -2.97 -11.29
N THR A 176 18.91 -3.38 -11.54
CA THR A 176 17.73 -2.52 -11.37
C THR A 176 16.86 -2.96 -10.20
N ALA A 177 16.22 -2.00 -9.54
CA ALA A 177 15.21 -2.27 -8.50
C ALA A 177 13.90 -2.81 -9.09
N SER A 178 13.66 -2.63 -10.40
CA SER A 178 12.44 -3.03 -11.09
C SER A 178 12.41 -4.53 -11.41
N GLY A 179 12.49 -5.37 -10.38
CA GLY A 179 12.15 -6.78 -10.47
C GLY A 179 10.63 -6.97 -10.51
N ARG A 180 10.10 -7.57 -11.58
CA ARG A 180 8.70 -8.02 -11.62
C ARG A 180 8.60 -9.37 -10.89
N GLY A 181 8.01 -9.39 -9.69
CA GLY A 181 7.60 -10.60 -8.96
C GLY A 181 8.22 -10.79 -7.57
N ASP A 182 7.81 -11.86 -6.88
CA ASP A 182 8.24 -12.26 -5.51
C ASP A 182 9.73 -12.63 -5.37
N ALA A 183 10.50 -12.45 -6.43
CA ALA A 183 11.90 -12.85 -6.48
C ALA A 183 12.78 -11.71 -5.94
N MET A 184 13.20 -11.86 -4.68
CA MET A 184 14.07 -10.92 -3.96
C MET A 184 15.40 -10.63 -4.69
N GLY A 185 15.89 -9.40 -4.58
CA GLY A 185 17.16 -8.94 -5.18
C GLY A 185 16.97 -8.12 -6.46
N PHE A 186 18.01 -7.37 -6.83
CA PHE A 186 18.07 -6.50 -8.00
C PHE A 186 18.55 -7.34 -9.21
N PRO A 187 17.70 -7.62 -10.21
CA PRO A 187 18.13 -8.29 -11.43
C PRO A 187 19.07 -7.41 -12.26
N ARG A 188 19.85 -8.03 -13.15
CA ARG A 188 20.67 -7.29 -14.12
C ARG A 188 19.78 -6.46 -15.04
N ALA A 189 20.13 -5.19 -15.23
CA ALA A 189 19.45 -4.30 -16.15
C ALA A 189 19.89 -4.58 -17.60
N HIS A 190 18.97 -4.33 -18.54
CA HIS A 190 19.22 -4.44 -19.98
C HIS A 190 19.16 -3.09 -20.71
N GLU A 191 18.72 -2.06 -19.99
CA GLU A 191 18.63 -0.68 -20.44
C GLU A 191 18.70 0.21 -19.20
N LEU A 192 19.03 1.48 -19.42
CA LEU A 192 18.92 2.53 -18.43
C LEU A 192 17.73 3.41 -18.80
N ARG A 193 16.99 3.89 -17.81
CA ARG A 193 15.87 4.79 -18.00
C ARG A 193 16.02 6.02 -17.12
N GLY A 194 15.64 7.17 -17.65
CA GLY A 194 15.59 8.41 -16.89
C GLY A 194 14.76 8.26 -15.61
N ALA A 195 15.19 8.94 -14.55
CA ALA A 195 14.61 8.94 -13.21
C ALA A 195 14.49 7.58 -12.50
N GLU A 196 15.12 6.52 -13.02
CA GLU A 196 15.26 5.26 -12.32
C GLU A 196 16.61 5.19 -11.57
N THR A 197 16.60 4.45 -10.46
CA THR A 197 17.81 4.18 -9.66
C THR A 197 18.37 2.81 -10.00
N TYR A 198 19.68 2.77 -10.25
CA TYR A 198 20.42 1.57 -10.59
C TYR A 198 21.60 1.36 -9.66
N ALA A 199 21.92 0.09 -9.41
CA ALA A 199 23.15 -0.33 -8.77
C ALA A 199 24.21 -0.62 -9.84
N LEU A 200 25.32 0.12 -9.80
CA LEU A 200 26.49 -0.10 -10.64
C LEU A 200 27.54 -0.89 -9.87
N LEU A 201 27.94 -2.04 -10.38
CA LEU A 201 29.00 -2.89 -9.84
C LEU A 201 30.14 -2.98 -10.84
N TRP A 202 31.33 -2.51 -10.47
CA TRP A 202 32.49 -2.47 -11.36
C TRP A 202 33.79 -2.83 -10.63
N LYS A 203 34.80 -3.20 -11.42
CA LYS A 203 36.17 -3.43 -10.96
C LYS A 203 37.11 -2.35 -11.46
N GLU A 204 37.08 -2.09 -12.77
CA GLU A 204 37.87 -1.04 -13.42
C GLU A 204 36.97 -0.06 -14.20
N PRO A 205 37.31 1.25 -14.22
CA PRO A 205 38.41 1.87 -13.50
C PRO A 205 38.12 1.99 -12.00
N VAL A 206 39.15 2.01 -11.17
CA VAL A 206 39.02 2.17 -9.70
C VAL A 206 38.27 3.46 -9.34
N PHE A 207 38.58 4.56 -10.04
CA PHE A 207 37.94 5.86 -9.89
C PHE A 207 37.32 6.28 -11.24
N PRO A 208 36.07 5.89 -11.51
CA PRO A 208 35.37 6.37 -12.68
C PRO A 208 35.00 7.85 -12.50
N ASP A 209 35.21 8.64 -13.53
CA ASP A 209 34.91 10.09 -13.57
C ASP A 209 33.41 10.30 -13.77
N PHE A 210 32.63 10.18 -12.70
CA PHE A 210 31.18 10.39 -12.77
C PHE A 210 30.85 11.82 -13.22
N PRO A 211 29.96 12.00 -14.22
CA PRO A 211 29.37 13.28 -14.56
C PRO A 211 28.78 13.96 -13.32
N SER A 212 28.83 15.29 -13.28
CA SER A 212 28.35 16.07 -12.12
C SER A 212 26.86 15.85 -11.80
N GLU A 213 26.07 15.47 -12.81
CA GLU A 213 24.65 15.12 -12.68
C GLU A 213 24.41 13.80 -11.92
N LEU A 214 25.39 12.90 -11.92
CA LEU A 214 25.30 11.61 -11.24
C LEU A 214 25.95 11.71 -9.87
N VAL A 215 25.14 11.65 -8.83
CA VAL A 215 25.61 11.62 -7.44
C VAL A 215 25.61 10.16 -6.94
N PRO A 216 26.76 9.47 -6.93
CA PRO A 216 26.82 8.06 -6.51
C PRO A 216 26.71 7.92 -5.00
N ASP A 217 25.72 7.15 -4.51
CA ASP A 217 25.68 6.64 -3.13
C ASP A 217 26.54 5.37 -3.05
N ARG A 218 27.77 5.51 -2.57
CA ARG A 218 28.80 4.45 -2.61
C ARG A 218 28.68 3.50 -1.42
N PHE A 219 28.87 2.22 -1.71
CA PHE A 219 28.94 1.15 -0.72
C PHE A 219 30.39 0.78 -0.43
N GLN A 220 30.61 0.02 0.65
CA GLN A 220 31.93 -0.51 0.98
C GLN A 220 32.42 -1.45 -0.13
N SER A 221 33.59 -1.14 -0.71
CA SER A 221 34.21 -1.98 -1.73
C SER A 221 34.62 -3.35 -1.18
N ARG A 222 34.56 -4.40 -2.02
CA ARG A 222 34.88 -5.78 -1.65
C ARG A 222 35.77 -6.43 -2.69
N ARG A 223 36.94 -6.96 -2.28
CA ARG A 223 37.88 -7.69 -3.17
C ARG A 223 38.21 -6.92 -4.48
N GLY A 224 38.40 -5.60 -4.38
CA GLY A 224 38.67 -4.74 -5.54
C GLY A 224 37.44 -4.36 -6.38
N TRP A 225 36.24 -4.82 -6.02
CA TRP A 225 34.98 -4.41 -6.65
C TRP A 225 34.34 -3.27 -5.87
N SER A 226 33.79 -2.31 -6.61
CA SER A 226 33.08 -1.15 -6.09
C SER A 226 31.61 -1.22 -6.49
N LEU A 227 30.75 -0.77 -5.58
CA LEU A 227 29.31 -0.72 -5.77
C LEU A 227 28.80 0.69 -5.43
N ALA A 228 27.94 1.23 -6.27
CA ALA A 228 27.24 2.48 -6.00
C ALA A 228 25.80 2.42 -6.51
N LEU A 229 24.89 3.10 -5.83
CA LEU A 229 23.58 3.44 -6.37
C LEU A 229 23.67 4.80 -7.06
N ILE A 230 23.16 4.87 -8.28
CA ILE A 230 22.98 6.13 -9.01
C ILE A 230 21.52 6.27 -9.42
N THR A 231 21.01 7.49 -9.43
CA THR A 231 19.73 7.81 -10.05
C THR A 231 20.03 8.54 -11.35
N VAL A 232 19.57 8.00 -12.47
CA VAL A 232 19.70 8.68 -13.76
C VAL A 232 18.75 9.89 -13.72
N PRO A 233 19.18 11.10 -14.13
CA PRO A 233 18.30 12.25 -14.23
C PRO A 233 17.06 11.97 -15.10
N GLU A 234 16.00 12.75 -14.93
CA GLU A 234 14.80 12.66 -15.80
C GLU A 234 15.17 12.96 -17.27
N ASP A 235 15.90 14.05 -17.48
CA ASP A 235 16.46 14.49 -18.75
C ASP A 235 18.00 14.60 -18.63
N PRO A 236 18.75 13.51 -18.81
CA PRO A 236 20.21 13.54 -18.71
C PRO A 236 20.82 14.35 -19.86
N SER A 237 21.93 15.06 -19.59
CA SER A 237 22.70 15.70 -20.66
C SER A 237 23.29 14.68 -21.65
N GLU A 238 23.73 15.16 -22.81
CA GLU A 238 24.44 14.35 -23.81
C GLU A 238 25.73 13.76 -23.23
N GLU A 239 26.50 14.56 -22.47
CA GLU A 239 27.72 14.11 -21.77
C GLU A 239 27.41 12.99 -20.78
N CYS A 240 26.36 13.14 -19.96
CA CYS A 240 25.92 12.12 -19.01
C CYS A 240 25.48 10.84 -19.73
N THR A 241 24.75 10.98 -20.83
CA THR A 241 24.25 9.87 -21.64
C THR A 241 25.39 9.08 -22.27
N ASP A 242 26.34 9.76 -22.92
CA ASP A 242 27.50 9.16 -23.55
C ASP A 242 28.38 8.45 -22.53
N TRP A 243 28.59 9.07 -21.37
CA TRP A 243 29.32 8.46 -20.28
C TRP A 243 28.65 7.19 -19.76
N LEU A 244 27.33 7.20 -19.54
CA LEU A 244 26.57 6.03 -19.10
C LEU A 244 26.65 4.90 -20.13
N GLN A 245 26.51 5.22 -21.42
CA GLN A 245 26.64 4.25 -22.50
C GLN A 245 28.06 3.66 -22.58
N ALA A 246 29.10 4.49 -22.47
CA ALA A 246 30.48 4.04 -22.49
C ALA A 246 30.84 3.18 -21.27
N PHE A 247 30.37 3.57 -20.07
CA PHE A 247 30.71 2.89 -18.83
C PHE A 247 29.92 1.59 -18.61
N THR A 248 28.67 1.51 -19.09
CA THR A 248 27.79 0.36 -18.85
C THR A 248 27.51 -0.50 -20.08
N GLY A 249 27.73 0.04 -21.28
CA GLY A 249 27.33 -0.58 -22.54
C GLY A 249 25.81 -0.63 -22.77
N LEU A 250 25.01 0.07 -21.96
CA LEU A 250 23.56 0.08 -22.04
C LEU A 250 23.04 1.37 -22.67
N ILE A 251 21.98 1.25 -23.48
CA ILE A 251 21.24 2.40 -24.00
C ILE A 251 20.49 3.13 -22.88
N VAL A 252 20.48 4.45 -22.94
CA VAL A 252 19.70 5.32 -22.04
C VAL A 252 18.42 5.72 -22.74
N ASN A 253 17.30 5.34 -22.17
CA ASN A 253 15.95 5.59 -22.67
C ASN A 253 15.25 6.65 -21.82
N PRO A 254 14.23 7.33 -22.37
CA PRO A 254 13.42 8.26 -21.59
C PRO A 254 12.70 7.53 -20.43
N PRO A 255 12.30 8.28 -19.39
CA PRO A 255 11.52 7.75 -18.27
C PRO A 255 10.19 7.16 -18.75
N VAL A 256 9.67 6.16 -18.02
CA VAL A 256 8.40 5.51 -18.36
C VAL A 256 7.22 6.31 -17.79
N PRO A 257 6.29 6.80 -18.64
CA PRO A 257 5.10 7.47 -18.17
C PRO A 257 4.23 6.52 -17.33
N SER A 258 3.72 6.99 -16.20
CA SER A 258 2.84 6.19 -15.36
C SER A 258 1.72 7.00 -14.71
N ILE A 259 0.60 6.33 -14.44
CA ILE A 259 -0.51 6.87 -13.67
C ILE A 259 -0.59 6.06 -12.38
N THR A 260 -0.56 6.74 -11.25
CA THR A 260 -0.58 6.14 -9.91
C THR A 260 -1.71 6.72 -9.07
N THR A 261 -2.27 5.91 -8.17
CA THR A 261 -3.31 6.34 -7.24
C THR A 261 -2.67 6.88 -5.97
N VAL A 262 -2.91 8.15 -5.67
CA VAL A 262 -2.50 8.78 -4.42
C VAL A 262 -3.58 8.62 -3.36
N TRP A 263 -4.86 8.74 -3.75
CA TRP A 263 -6.02 8.53 -2.89
C TRP A 263 -7.17 7.87 -3.68
N PRO A 264 -7.93 6.91 -3.09
CA PRO A 264 -7.82 6.41 -1.72
C PRO A 264 -6.61 5.50 -1.51
N PHE A 265 -6.07 5.49 -0.28
CA PHE A 265 -4.95 4.62 0.09
C PHE A 265 -5.27 3.12 -0.05
N LEU A 266 -6.55 2.76 0.09
CA LEU A 266 -7.03 1.40 -0.15
C LEU A 266 -7.32 1.19 -1.64
N ALA A 267 -6.23 1.08 -2.40
CA ALA A 267 -6.23 0.68 -3.79
C ALA A 267 -5.20 -0.43 -4.02
N ARG A 268 -5.47 -1.33 -4.95
CA ARG A 268 -4.56 -2.41 -5.35
C ARG A 268 -4.51 -2.55 -6.87
N ASN A 269 -3.34 -2.92 -7.38
CA ASN A 269 -3.19 -3.32 -8.77
C ASN A 269 -3.86 -4.69 -8.97
N ALA A 270 -4.93 -4.74 -9.75
CA ALA A 270 -5.55 -5.99 -10.20
C ALA A 270 -4.87 -6.56 -11.45
N SER A 271 -4.21 -5.71 -12.25
CA SER A 271 -3.32 -6.09 -13.34
C SER A 271 -2.32 -4.96 -13.61
N VAL A 272 -1.51 -5.09 -14.67
CA VAL A 272 -0.57 -4.04 -15.10
C VAL A 272 -1.31 -2.71 -15.34
N ASN A 273 -2.51 -2.75 -15.94
CA ASN A 273 -3.27 -1.54 -16.26
C ASN A 273 -4.56 -1.37 -15.42
N ALA A 274 -4.89 -2.31 -14.53
CA ALA A 274 -6.13 -2.26 -13.75
C ALA A 274 -5.88 -1.99 -12.26
N ILE A 275 -6.67 -1.09 -11.69
CA ILE A 275 -6.64 -0.72 -10.28
C ILE A 275 -8.02 -0.94 -9.68
N GLU A 276 -8.08 -1.73 -8.60
CA GLU A 276 -9.27 -1.86 -7.75
C GLU A 276 -9.12 -0.94 -6.55
N CYS A 277 -10.14 -0.15 -6.25
CA CYS A 277 -10.15 0.82 -5.17
C CYS A 277 -11.49 0.80 -4.41
N ILE A 278 -11.48 1.35 -3.19
CA ILE A 278 -12.70 1.51 -2.39
C ILE A 278 -13.63 2.54 -3.00
N ASP A 279 -14.90 2.46 -2.58
CA ASP A 279 -15.87 3.49 -2.89
C ASP A 279 -15.49 4.81 -2.18
N SER A 280 -15.06 5.82 -2.95
CA SER A 280 -14.67 7.13 -2.43
C SER A 280 -15.32 8.26 -3.24
N SER A 281 -15.60 9.38 -2.57
CA SER A 281 -16.15 10.59 -3.21
C SER A 281 -15.13 11.33 -4.09
N SER A 282 -13.84 11.08 -3.87
CA SER A 282 -12.76 11.66 -4.67
C SER A 282 -11.63 10.65 -4.87
N LEU A 283 -11.00 10.72 -6.04
CA LEU A 283 -9.73 10.06 -6.31
C LEU A 283 -8.67 11.13 -6.59
N ILE A 284 -7.49 10.95 -6.04
CA ILE A 284 -6.32 11.75 -6.38
C ILE A 284 -5.38 10.85 -7.15
N LEU A 285 -5.06 11.25 -8.38
CA LEU A 285 -4.21 10.53 -9.30
C LEU A 285 -2.94 11.36 -9.55
N ALA A 286 -1.80 10.69 -9.62
CA ALA A 286 -0.54 11.29 -10.03
C ALA A 286 -0.15 10.76 -11.41
N ALA A 287 0.04 11.68 -12.36
CA ALA A 287 0.71 11.40 -13.63
C ALA A 287 2.20 11.68 -13.44
N ASN A 288 3.01 10.62 -13.51
CA ASN A 288 4.46 10.70 -13.40
C ASN A 288 5.06 10.57 -14.80
N MET A 289 6.04 11.44 -15.09
CA MET A 289 6.87 11.37 -16.30
C MET A 289 6.05 11.34 -17.59
N MET A 290 4.90 12.01 -17.58
CA MET A 290 4.03 12.07 -18.73
C MET A 290 4.62 13.03 -19.77
N PRO A 291 4.65 12.66 -21.06
CA PRO A 291 5.21 13.55 -22.07
C PRO A 291 4.36 14.81 -22.14
N VAL A 292 5.00 15.97 -22.02
CA VAL A 292 4.37 17.31 -22.09
C VAL A 292 4.41 17.87 -23.50
N GLY A 293 3.48 18.78 -23.81
CA GLY A 293 3.43 19.45 -25.11
C GLY A 293 4.47 20.59 -25.22
N PRO A 294 4.69 21.13 -26.43
CA PRO A 294 5.74 22.12 -26.71
C PRO A 294 5.56 23.50 -26.04
N GLN A 295 4.46 23.73 -25.31
CA GLN A 295 4.15 25.01 -24.66
C GLN A 295 4.40 25.01 -23.14
N ASP A 296 5.18 24.06 -22.62
CA ASP A 296 5.51 23.97 -21.19
C ASP A 296 4.31 23.84 -20.21
N ALA A 297 3.12 23.56 -20.76
CA ALA A 297 1.98 23.14 -19.96
C ALA A 297 2.21 21.72 -19.43
N GLY A 298 1.79 21.45 -18.19
CA GLY A 298 1.86 20.10 -17.60
C GLY A 298 1.04 19.07 -18.40
N PRO A 299 1.13 17.78 -18.04
CA PRO A 299 0.60 16.72 -18.87
C PRO A 299 -0.93 16.77 -18.97
N SER A 300 -1.48 16.42 -20.12
CA SER A 300 -2.93 16.26 -20.29
C SER A 300 -3.39 14.89 -19.79
N MET A 301 -4.50 14.85 -19.07
CA MET A 301 -5.15 13.62 -18.64
C MET A 301 -6.60 13.60 -19.12
N LEU A 302 -7.00 12.47 -19.71
CA LEU A 302 -8.35 12.17 -20.15
C LEU A 302 -8.97 11.11 -19.28
N VAL A 303 -10.21 11.34 -18.86
CA VAL A 303 -11.04 10.37 -18.17
C VAL A 303 -12.21 10.00 -19.06
N PHE A 304 -12.45 8.70 -19.21
CA PHE A 304 -13.56 8.11 -19.96
C PHE A 304 -14.43 7.33 -19.00
N GLY A 305 -15.73 7.66 -18.99
CA GLY A 305 -16.69 7.02 -18.12
C GLY A 305 -18.10 7.06 -18.71
N GLY A 306 -18.63 5.91 -19.14
CA GLY A 306 -19.90 5.85 -19.86
C GLY A 306 -19.84 6.67 -21.16
N ALA A 307 -20.73 7.64 -21.30
CA ALA A 307 -20.73 8.60 -22.42
C ALA A 307 -19.90 9.87 -22.15
N ASN A 308 -19.43 10.07 -20.92
CA ASN A 308 -18.75 11.29 -20.51
C ASN A 308 -17.25 11.18 -20.77
N ARG A 309 -16.69 12.25 -21.34
CA ARG A 309 -15.26 12.44 -21.52
C ARG A 309 -14.85 13.76 -20.88
N ILE A 310 -13.89 13.69 -19.97
CA ILE A 310 -13.37 14.87 -19.26
C ILE A 310 -11.87 14.95 -19.54
N ALA A 311 -11.37 16.16 -19.76
CA ALA A 311 -9.95 16.43 -19.95
C ALA A 311 -9.49 17.47 -18.92
N ALA A 312 -8.27 17.29 -18.41
CA ALA A 312 -7.60 18.26 -17.56
C ALA A 312 -6.12 18.36 -17.94
N ILE A 313 -5.51 19.50 -17.67
CA ILE A 313 -4.08 19.76 -17.87
C ILE A 313 -3.45 19.95 -16.50
N GLY A 314 -2.36 19.23 -16.24
CA GLY A 314 -1.61 19.33 -15.00
C GLY A 314 -0.93 20.70 -14.87
N VAL A 315 -0.84 21.21 -13.64
CA VAL A 315 -0.08 22.43 -13.35
C VAL A 315 1.42 22.11 -13.34
N GLU A 316 1.79 21.05 -12.61
CA GLU A 316 3.16 20.55 -12.52
C GLU A 316 3.49 19.63 -13.70
N ARG A 317 4.78 19.48 -14.02
CA ARG A 317 5.24 18.52 -15.05
C ARG A 317 5.20 17.07 -14.54
N SER A 318 5.77 16.81 -13.36
CA SER A 318 5.84 15.48 -12.76
C SER A 318 6.21 15.56 -11.27
N PRO A 319 5.48 14.91 -10.34
CA PRO A 319 4.17 14.30 -10.54
C PRO A 319 3.10 15.38 -10.72
N ALA A 320 2.33 15.30 -11.80
CA ALA A 320 1.16 16.13 -11.99
C ALA A 320 -0.03 15.50 -11.24
N LEU A 321 -0.59 16.23 -10.27
CA LEU A 321 -1.72 15.75 -9.47
C LEU A 321 -3.06 16.15 -10.08
N PHE A 322 -3.97 15.18 -10.16
CA PHE A 322 -5.33 15.34 -10.65
C PHE A 322 -6.33 14.85 -9.62
N THR A 323 -7.40 15.61 -9.42
CA THR A 323 -8.52 15.20 -8.58
C THR A 323 -9.70 14.84 -9.47
N LEU A 324 -10.25 13.64 -9.27
CA LEU A 324 -11.42 13.13 -9.98
C LEU A 324 -12.55 12.89 -8.98
N THR A 325 -13.73 13.44 -9.28
CA THR A 325 -14.98 13.12 -8.59
C THR A 325 -15.77 12.15 -9.47
N PRO A 326 -15.72 10.82 -9.21
CA PRO A 326 -16.24 9.80 -10.12
C PRO A 326 -17.78 9.74 -10.18
N GLY A 327 -18.49 10.46 -9.31
CA GLY A 327 -19.94 10.42 -9.22
C GLY A 327 -20.46 9.01 -8.92
N SER A 328 -21.50 8.57 -9.64
CA SER A 328 -22.07 7.22 -9.53
C SER A 328 -21.34 6.16 -10.36
N GLN A 329 -20.26 6.52 -11.06
CA GLN A 329 -19.58 5.56 -11.93
C GLN A 329 -18.74 4.58 -11.13
N GLU A 330 -18.99 3.29 -11.35
CA GLU A 330 -18.22 2.20 -10.74
C GLU A 330 -16.90 1.93 -11.48
N HIS A 331 -16.83 2.28 -12.76
CA HIS A 331 -15.73 1.98 -13.66
C HIS A 331 -15.40 3.18 -14.54
N PHE A 332 -14.11 3.49 -14.68
CA PHE A 332 -13.64 4.54 -15.59
C PHE A 332 -12.21 4.27 -16.05
N ARG A 333 -11.86 4.81 -17.22
CA ARG A 333 -10.52 4.75 -17.80
C ARG A 333 -9.86 6.11 -17.68
N VAL A 334 -8.58 6.12 -17.32
CA VAL A 334 -7.74 7.31 -17.27
C VAL A 334 -6.55 7.10 -18.19
N ALA A 335 -6.31 8.03 -19.11
CA ALA A 335 -5.23 7.93 -20.09
C ALA A 335 -4.74 9.32 -20.48
N LYS A 336 -3.54 9.42 -21.05
CA LYS A 336 -3.08 10.71 -21.63
C LYS A 336 -3.89 11.10 -22.88
N SER A 337 -4.12 10.14 -23.76
CA SER A 337 -4.85 10.30 -25.03
C SER A 337 -5.75 9.08 -25.28
N GLU A 338 -6.54 9.11 -26.36
CA GLU A 338 -7.42 7.98 -26.73
C GLU A 338 -6.64 6.70 -27.08
N THR A 339 -5.42 6.86 -27.58
CA THR A 339 -4.55 5.78 -28.10
C THR A 339 -3.27 5.61 -27.26
N SER A 340 -3.21 6.21 -26.07
CA SER A 340 -2.02 6.20 -25.22
C SER A 340 -1.74 4.81 -24.65
N GLU A 341 -0.48 4.39 -24.71
CA GLU A 341 0.00 3.18 -24.01
C GLU A 341 -0.02 3.34 -22.49
N ALA A 342 0.12 4.59 -22.00
CA ALA A 342 -0.03 4.94 -20.60
C ALA A 342 -1.52 5.16 -20.27
N GLU A 343 -2.22 4.07 -19.94
CA GLU A 343 -3.60 4.08 -19.47
C GLU A 343 -3.79 3.23 -18.21
N LYS A 344 -4.77 3.61 -17.38
CA LYS A 344 -5.21 2.88 -16.20
C LYS A 344 -6.72 2.78 -16.17
N PHE A 345 -7.21 1.61 -15.78
CA PHE A 345 -8.62 1.31 -15.59
C PHE A 345 -8.91 1.19 -14.11
N PHE A 346 -9.87 1.96 -13.63
CA PHE A 346 -10.24 2.01 -12.23
C PHE A 346 -11.57 1.32 -11.99
N PHE A 347 -11.61 0.51 -10.93
CA PHE A 347 -12.78 -0.24 -10.49
C PHE A 347 -13.06 0.06 -9.03
N ARG A 348 -14.24 0.62 -8.72
CA ARG A 348 -14.69 0.88 -7.34
C ARG A 348 -15.38 -0.34 -6.73
N THR A 349 -14.73 -1.49 -6.82
CA THR A 349 -15.30 -2.78 -6.40
C THR A 349 -14.75 -3.27 -5.06
N LEU A 350 -13.73 -2.60 -4.50
CA LEU A 350 -13.10 -3.05 -3.26
C LEU A 350 -14.01 -2.69 -2.08
N LYS A 351 -14.74 -3.69 -1.58
CA LYS A 351 -15.52 -3.55 -0.35
C LYS A 351 -14.59 -3.74 0.84
N THR A 352 -14.40 -2.70 1.65
CA THR A 352 -13.90 -2.89 3.00
C THR A 352 -14.95 -3.67 3.76
N ARG A 353 -14.60 -4.82 4.35
CA ARG A 353 -15.47 -5.46 5.34
C ARG A 353 -15.77 -4.40 6.39
N THR A 354 -17.01 -3.98 6.47
CA THR A 354 -17.48 -3.13 7.56
C THR A 354 -17.20 -3.87 8.86
N THR A 355 -16.61 -3.20 9.84
CA THR A 355 -16.30 -3.71 11.19
C THR A 355 -17.52 -4.20 11.98
N LEU A 356 -18.71 -4.21 11.37
CA LEU A 356 -19.97 -4.71 11.92
C LEU A 356 -19.92 -6.18 12.35
N ASP A 357 -19.00 -6.99 11.78
CA ASP A 357 -18.86 -8.42 12.12
C ASP A 357 -17.82 -8.70 13.22
N LEU A 358 -17.16 -7.68 13.78
CA LEU A 358 -16.24 -7.88 14.90
C LEU A 358 -17.02 -7.74 16.21
N PRO A 359 -16.86 -8.68 17.16
CA PRO A 359 -17.52 -8.59 18.46
C PRO A 359 -17.11 -7.27 19.14
N GLY A 360 -18.08 -6.40 19.41
CA GLY A 360 -17.87 -5.08 20.01
C GLY A 360 -18.77 -4.86 21.22
N LEU A 361 -18.49 -3.81 22.00
CA LEU A 361 -19.38 -3.38 23.07
C LEU A 361 -20.48 -2.46 22.53
N GLU A 362 -21.69 -2.61 23.05
CA GLU A 362 -22.87 -1.87 22.63
C GLU A 362 -23.66 -1.37 23.84
N MET A 363 -24.24 -0.17 23.73
CA MET A 363 -25.12 0.40 24.75
C MET A 363 -26.54 0.51 24.20
N ALA A 364 -27.51 0.06 24.99
CA ALA A 364 -28.92 0.12 24.68
C ALA A 364 -29.59 1.27 25.42
N PHE A 365 -30.34 2.08 24.67
CA PHE A 365 -31.08 3.23 25.19
C PHE A 365 -32.54 3.13 24.79
N THR A 366 -33.43 3.64 25.64
CA THR A 366 -34.86 3.79 25.35
C THR A 366 -35.23 5.27 25.35
N SER A 367 -35.81 5.71 24.23
CA SER A 367 -36.38 7.06 24.10
C SER A 367 -37.70 7.20 24.89
N PRO A 368 -38.15 8.44 25.19
CA PRO A 368 -39.45 8.67 25.84
C PRO A 368 -40.64 8.08 25.06
N GLU A 369 -40.51 7.97 23.73
CA GLU A 369 -41.52 7.38 22.85
C GLU A 369 -41.47 5.83 22.82
N GLY A 370 -40.58 5.21 23.60
CA GLY A 370 -40.44 3.75 23.70
C GLY A 370 -39.59 3.11 22.59
N VAL A 371 -38.90 3.90 21.76
CA VAL A 371 -37.98 3.37 20.74
C VAL A 371 -36.67 2.95 21.39
N HIS A 372 -36.27 1.69 21.16
CA HIS A 372 -34.98 1.14 21.57
C HIS A 372 -33.88 1.45 20.55
N LEU A 373 -32.76 1.98 21.02
CA LEU A 373 -31.59 2.35 20.23
C LEU A 373 -30.37 1.58 20.73
N ILE A 374 -29.73 0.82 19.83
CA ILE A 374 -28.48 0.10 20.11
C ILE A 374 -27.37 0.81 19.36
N VAL A 375 -26.32 1.20 20.08
CA VAL A 375 -25.19 1.91 19.49
C VAL A 375 -23.85 1.34 19.95
N PRO A 376 -22.83 1.31 19.07
CA PRO A 376 -21.50 0.87 19.48
C PRO A 376 -20.88 1.81 20.54
N PHE A 377 -20.30 1.20 21.57
CA PHE A 377 -19.63 1.86 22.68
C PHE A 377 -18.46 2.73 22.21
N GLY A 378 -18.21 3.85 22.90
CA GLY A 378 -17.10 4.77 22.59
C GLY A 378 -17.28 5.64 21.33
N THR A 379 -18.38 5.48 20.58
CA THR A 379 -18.67 6.34 19.43
C THR A 379 -19.20 7.72 19.86
N ARG A 380 -19.10 8.72 18.97
CA ARG A 380 -19.67 10.07 19.21
C ARG A 380 -21.18 10.00 19.48
N LYS A 381 -21.90 9.13 18.77
CA LYS A 381 -23.34 8.91 18.95
C LYS A 381 -23.64 8.33 20.34
N CYS A 382 -22.87 7.34 20.78
CA CYS A 382 -22.97 6.78 22.14
C CYS A 382 -22.78 7.86 23.21
N LYS A 383 -21.77 8.72 23.08
CA LYS A 383 -21.54 9.81 24.04
C LYS A 383 -22.71 10.79 24.10
N ALA A 384 -23.24 11.21 22.95
CA ALA A 384 -24.38 12.13 22.89
C ALA A 384 -25.64 11.53 23.55
N LEU A 385 -25.90 10.23 23.37
CA LEU A 385 -27.04 9.57 24.02
C LEU A 385 -26.86 9.48 25.54
N VAL A 386 -25.64 9.23 26.03
CA VAL A 386 -25.35 9.27 27.48
C VAL A 386 -25.55 10.68 28.05
N GLU A 387 -25.22 11.73 27.30
CA GLU A 387 -25.52 13.12 27.70
C GLU A 387 -27.03 13.36 27.80
N LEU A 388 -27.83 12.82 26.88
CA LEU A 388 -29.30 12.88 26.96
C LEU A 388 -29.85 12.09 28.18
N VAL A 389 -29.22 10.96 28.53
CA VAL A 389 -29.57 10.21 29.75
C VAL A 389 -29.32 11.02 31.01
N ARG A 390 -28.20 11.75 31.07
CA ARG A 390 -27.87 12.67 32.19
C ARG A 390 -28.83 13.85 32.28
N LEU A 391 -29.39 14.29 31.15
CA LEU A 391 -30.44 15.30 31.07
C LEU A 391 -31.85 14.72 31.31
N GLN A 392 -31.97 13.43 31.62
CA GLN A 392 -33.23 12.71 31.82
C GLN A 392 -34.16 12.72 30.58
N GLN A 393 -33.59 12.89 29.39
CA GLN A 393 -34.32 12.88 28.12
C GLN A 393 -34.30 11.50 27.43
N MET A 394 -33.49 10.58 27.94
CA MET A 394 -33.45 9.18 27.52
C MET A 394 -33.17 8.27 28.72
N THR A 395 -33.51 7.00 28.58
CA THR A 395 -33.17 5.95 29.54
C THR A 395 -32.01 5.12 28.99
N LEU A 396 -31.01 4.85 29.82
CA LEU A 396 -29.98 3.85 29.51
C LEU A 396 -30.42 2.52 30.12
N ASP A 397 -30.60 1.50 29.28
CA ASP A 397 -31.17 0.22 29.71
C ASP A 397 -30.09 -0.77 30.14
N TYR A 398 -29.07 -0.95 29.29
CA TYR A 398 -27.98 -1.89 29.56
C TYR A 398 -26.75 -1.68 28.68
N LEU A 399 -25.65 -2.27 29.13
CA LEU A 399 -24.40 -2.43 28.36
C LEU A 399 -24.27 -3.90 27.97
N ALA A 400 -24.09 -4.16 26.68
CA ALA A 400 -23.89 -5.49 26.12
C ALA A 400 -22.46 -5.64 25.59
N MET A 401 -21.85 -6.80 25.84
CA MET A 401 -20.44 -7.04 25.56
C MET A 401 -20.16 -8.48 25.13
N PRO A 402 -19.05 -8.74 24.41
CA PRO A 402 -18.67 -10.11 24.06
C PRO A 402 -18.36 -10.95 25.31
N PRO A 403 -18.57 -12.28 25.26
CA PRO A 403 -18.14 -13.18 26.34
C PRO A 403 -16.64 -13.05 26.62
N GLY A 404 -16.28 -12.91 27.89
CA GLY A 404 -14.89 -12.72 28.35
C GLY A 404 -14.38 -11.28 28.27
N ALA A 405 -15.21 -10.31 27.85
CA ALA A 405 -14.85 -8.90 27.90
C ALA A 405 -14.68 -8.43 29.35
N THR A 406 -13.63 -7.65 29.59
CA THR A 406 -13.32 -7.05 30.89
C THR A 406 -13.06 -5.56 30.75
N GLY A 407 -13.33 -4.81 31.81
CA GLY A 407 -13.17 -3.37 31.84
C GLY A 407 -13.13 -2.83 33.26
N ARG A 408 -13.14 -1.51 33.38
CA ARG A 408 -13.12 -0.81 34.65
C ARG A 408 -14.00 0.42 34.57
N LEU A 409 -14.81 0.60 35.62
CA LEU A 409 -15.49 1.85 35.91
C LEU A 409 -14.68 2.59 36.97
N HIS A 410 -14.27 3.82 36.67
CA HIS A 410 -13.83 4.79 37.66
C HIS A 410 -14.86 5.90 37.73
N SER A 411 -15.39 6.20 38.92
CA SER A 411 -16.34 7.28 39.11
C SER A 411 -16.01 8.11 40.32
N GLU A 412 -16.17 9.43 40.19
CA GLU A 412 -15.97 10.38 41.28
C GLU A 412 -17.25 11.19 41.46
N ILE A 413 -17.80 11.14 42.66
CA ILE A 413 -18.85 12.04 43.13
C ILE A 413 -18.29 12.79 44.33
N GLY A 414 -18.06 14.10 44.18
CA GLY A 414 -17.37 14.87 45.21
C GLY A 414 -15.95 14.34 45.48
N ALA A 415 -15.64 14.01 46.74
CA ALA A 415 -14.29 13.59 47.18
C ALA A 415 -14.11 12.05 47.29
N THR A 416 -15.12 11.24 46.95
CA THR A 416 -15.05 9.78 47.08
C THR A 416 -14.94 9.12 45.71
N PRO A 417 -13.74 8.66 45.31
CA PRO A 417 -13.56 7.86 44.11
C PRO A 417 -14.01 6.42 44.34
N ILE A 418 -14.71 5.87 43.36
CA ILE A 418 -15.09 4.45 43.29
C ILE A 418 -14.45 3.86 42.05
N SER A 419 -13.78 2.72 42.22
CA SER A 419 -13.26 1.92 41.11
C SER A 419 -13.84 0.52 41.17
N VAL A 420 -14.55 0.11 40.12
CA VAL A 420 -15.18 -1.21 39.99
C VAL A 420 -14.61 -1.91 38.77
N GLU A 421 -14.14 -3.14 38.94
CA GLU A 421 -13.78 -4.02 37.82
C GLU A 421 -15.05 -4.63 37.20
N LEU A 422 -15.11 -4.59 35.88
CA LEU A 422 -16.27 -5.02 35.10
C LEU A 422 -15.87 -6.26 34.30
N SER A 423 -16.76 -7.25 34.27
CA SER A 423 -16.62 -8.44 33.44
C SER A 423 -17.97 -8.80 32.81
N SER A 424 -17.94 -9.50 31.68
CA SER A 424 -19.14 -10.05 31.08
C SER A 424 -19.77 -11.09 32.00
N GLY A 425 -21.07 -10.98 32.27
CA GLY A 425 -21.85 -11.98 32.99
C GLY A 425 -22.32 -13.12 32.09
N ASP A 426 -23.21 -13.96 32.63
CA ASP A 426 -23.76 -15.13 31.94
C ASP A 426 -25.06 -14.83 31.17
N ASP A 427 -25.76 -13.75 31.53
CA ASP A 427 -27.04 -13.37 30.94
C ASP A 427 -26.87 -12.84 29.51
N LEU A 428 -27.76 -13.27 28.61
CA LEU A 428 -27.77 -12.86 27.21
C LEU A 428 -28.30 -11.43 27.05
N ALA A 429 -27.71 -10.67 26.14
CA ALA A 429 -28.27 -9.38 25.75
C ALA A 429 -29.58 -9.56 24.97
N PRO A 430 -30.65 -8.79 25.27
CA PRO A 430 -31.96 -8.95 24.63
C PRO A 430 -31.95 -8.87 23.10
N HIS A 431 -31.01 -8.11 22.52
CA HIS A 431 -30.91 -7.89 21.08
C HIS A 431 -29.91 -8.81 20.37
N SER A 432 -29.12 -9.60 21.10
CA SER A 432 -28.05 -10.43 20.52
C SER A 432 -27.74 -11.65 21.38
N SER A 433 -27.90 -12.84 20.82
CA SER A 433 -27.52 -14.12 21.46
C SER A 433 -26.01 -14.29 21.61
N HIS A 434 -25.21 -13.47 20.91
CA HIS A 434 -23.76 -13.53 20.93
C HIS A 434 -23.11 -12.59 21.95
N GLN A 435 -23.90 -11.72 22.60
CA GLN A 435 -23.43 -10.80 23.62
C GLN A 435 -23.96 -11.18 25.00
N ARG A 436 -23.32 -10.62 26.02
CA ARG A 436 -23.61 -10.82 27.43
C ARG A 436 -23.82 -9.48 28.12
N LEU A 437 -24.67 -9.48 29.13
CA LEU A 437 -24.87 -8.33 30.01
C LEU A 437 -23.80 -8.33 31.12
N LEU A 438 -23.65 -7.18 31.79
CA LEU A 438 -22.90 -7.11 33.04
C LEU A 438 -23.64 -7.90 34.15
N PRO A 439 -22.92 -8.46 35.14
CA PRO A 439 -23.51 -8.94 36.39
C PRO A 439 -24.39 -7.86 37.04
N ASN A 440 -25.50 -8.24 37.68
CA ASN A 440 -26.52 -7.30 38.15
C ASN A 440 -25.99 -6.19 39.08
N ASP A 441 -25.03 -6.50 39.95
CA ASP A 441 -24.38 -5.55 40.86
C ASP A 441 -23.55 -4.50 40.10
N ALA A 442 -22.71 -4.94 39.17
CA ALA A 442 -21.92 -4.08 38.30
C ALA A 442 -22.81 -3.27 37.34
N HIS A 443 -23.86 -3.89 36.82
CA HIS A 443 -24.83 -3.27 35.92
C HIS A 443 -25.55 -2.09 36.58
N CYS A 444 -26.16 -2.32 37.75
CA CYS A 444 -26.82 -1.26 38.52
C CYS A 444 -25.86 -0.11 38.83
N THR A 445 -24.64 -0.42 39.25
CA THR A 445 -23.62 0.59 39.56
C THR A 445 -23.26 1.42 38.34
N VAL A 446 -23.03 0.80 37.17
CA VAL A 446 -22.70 1.51 35.93
C VAL A 446 -23.86 2.43 35.49
N LEU A 447 -25.10 1.93 35.52
CA LEU A 447 -26.27 2.73 35.14
C LEU A 447 -26.50 3.92 36.07
N GLU A 448 -26.41 3.71 37.38
CA GLU A 448 -26.57 4.77 38.39
C GLU A 448 -25.56 5.88 38.17
N ARG A 449 -24.28 5.54 37.99
CA ARG A 449 -23.22 6.54 37.80
C ARG A 449 -23.32 7.25 36.47
N LEU A 450 -23.67 6.56 35.39
CA LEU A 450 -23.83 7.22 34.08
C LEU A 450 -25.04 8.14 34.04
N ARG A 451 -26.11 7.84 34.78
CA ARG A 451 -27.31 8.66 34.91
C ARG A 451 -27.11 9.92 35.76
N ASP A 452 -26.22 9.85 36.75
CA ASP A 452 -25.91 11.00 37.59
C ASP A 452 -25.16 12.09 36.79
N SER A 453 -25.75 13.28 36.71
CA SER A 453 -25.19 14.43 36.00
C SER A 453 -24.04 15.09 36.78
N SER A 454 -23.95 14.88 38.09
CA SER A 454 -22.89 15.41 38.96
C SER A 454 -21.65 14.52 39.01
N SER A 455 -21.74 13.28 38.53
CA SER A 455 -20.65 12.31 38.59
C SER A 455 -19.65 12.49 37.44
N HIS A 456 -18.37 12.46 37.78
CA HIS A 456 -17.34 12.15 36.80
C HIS A 456 -17.31 10.63 36.62
N VAL A 457 -17.38 10.17 35.37
CA VAL A 457 -17.37 8.75 35.03
C VAL A 457 -16.35 8.51 33.93
N ASP A 458 -15.52 7.50 34.16
CA ASP A 458 -14.58 6.97 33.20
C ASP A 458 -14.76 5.45 33.09
N LEU A 459 -15.27 5.01 31.95
CA LEU A 459 -15.55 3.62 31.65
C LEU A 459 -14.55 3.13 30.59
N GLU A 460 -13.71 2.17 30.92
CA GLU A 460 -12.64 1.68 30.03
C GLU A 460 -12.74 0.17 29.82
N PHE A 461 -12.73 -0.28 28.56
CA PHE A 461 -12.75 -1.69 28.17
C PHE A 461 -11.53 -2.04 27.27
N GLY A 462 -10.38 -1.43 27.54
CA GLY A 462 -9.14 -1.65 26.78
C GLY A 462 -9.33 -1.46 25.27
N GLY A 463 -9.09 -2.52 24.50
CA GLY A 463 -9.20 -2.52 23.03
C GLY A 463 -10.61 -2.23 22.48
N PHE A 464 -11.65 -2.31 23.31
CA PHE A 464 -13.03 -1.99 22.91
C PHE A 464 -13.41 -0.52 23.10
N GLY A 465 -12.52 0.30 23.68
CA GLY A 465 -12.68 1.74 23.79
C GLY A 465 -12.89 2.24 25.22
N ARG A 466 -13.16 3.55 25.31
CA ARG A 466 -13.30 4.29 26.57
C ARG A 466 -14.37 5.37 26.44
N LEU A 467 -15.18 5.55 27.48
CA LEU A 467 -16.20 6.59 27.58
C LEU A 467 -15.92 7.45 28.82
N ARG A 468 -15.75 8.76 28.61
CA ARG A 468 -15.58 9.74 29.67
C ARG A 468 -16.73 10.73 29.70
N CYS A 469 -17.33 10.89 30.86
CA CYS A 469 -18.40 11.84 31.13
C CYS A 469 -17.97 12.73 32.30
N MET A 470 -18.01 14.05 32.12
CA MET A 470 -17.67 15.00 33.17
C MET A 470 -18.90 15.29 34.03
N GLY A 471 -18.74 15.34 35.35
CA GLY A 471 -19.77 15.84 36.25
C GLY A 471 -19.97 17.34 36.08
N VAL A 472 -21.22 17.81 36.17
CA VAL A 472 -21.54 19.24 36.19
C VAL A 472 -21.13 19.78 37.56
N GLN A 473 -19.98 20.44 37.66
CA GLN A 473 -19.63 21.21 38.84
C GLN A 473 -20.45 22.51 38.87
N SER A 474 -20.93 22.90 40.07
CA SER A 474 -21.45 24.25 40.32
C SER A 474 -20.42 25.28 39.82
N PRO A 475 -20.84 26.41 39.19
CA PRO A 475 -19.93 27.29 38.49
C PRO A 475 -19.09 28.08 39.49
N LEU A 476 -17.99 27.50 39.96
CA LEU A 476 -16.79 28.29 40.16
C LEU A 476 -16.42 28.82 38.79
N ILE A 477 -16.28 30.15 38.69
CA ILE A 477 -15.90 30.90 37.49
C ILE A 477 -14.56 30.34 36.99
N SER A 478 -14.64 29.26 36.22
CA SER A 478 -13.55 28.71 35.44
C SER A 478 -13.63 29.45 34.12
N LYS A 479 -12.58 30.23 33.82
CA LYS A 479 -12.41 30.84 32.50
C LYS A 479 -12.71 29.77 31.45
N ALA A 480 -13.52 30.12 30.45
CA ALA A 480 -13.85 29.22 29.35
C ALA A 480 -12.55 28.53 28.87
N PRO A 481 -12.52 27.19 28.75
CA PRO A 481 -11.31 26.49 28.35
C PRO A 481 -10.87 27.07 27.01
N LEU A 482 -9.60 27.49 26.94
CA LEU A 482 -9.01 27.95 25.69
C LEU A 482 -9.07 26.78 24.70
N MET A 483 -9.70 27.00 23.56
CA MET A 483 -9.85 26.00 22.52
C MET A 483 -9.07 26.43 21.30
N LEU A 484 -8.32 25.50 20.71
CA LEU A 484 -7.72 25.73 19.40
C LEU A 484 -8.82 25.66 18.34
N ASN A 485 -8.75 26.55 17.36
CA ASN A 485 -9.62 26.41 16.19
C ASN A 485 -9.32 25.08 15.46
N HIS A 486 -10.31 24.55 14.75
CA HIS A 486 -10.21 23.23 14.10
C HIS A 486 -9.01 23.12 13.13
N SER A 487 -8.68 24.21 12.44
CA SER A 487 -7.57 24.27 11.47
C SER A 487 -6.20 24.19 12.15
N VAL A 488 -5.97 24.99 13.19
CA VAL A 488 -4.75 25.02 14.01
C VAL A 488 -4.61 23.68 14.73
N ARG A 489 -5.68 23.17 15.35
CA ARG A 489 -5.68 21.85 16.02
C ARG A 489 -5.26 20.73 15.07
N SER A 490 -5.76 20.73 13.84
CA SER A 490 -5.43 19.71 12.83
C SER A 490 -3.98 19.82 12.37
N ARG A 491 -3.48 21.04 12.17
CA ARG A 491 -2.08 21.28 11.77
C ARG A 491 -1.08 20.95 12.87
N VAL A 492 -1.39 21.26 14.13
CA VAL A 492 -0.55 20.88 15.29
C VAL A 492 -0.49 19.35 15.44
N ARG A 493 -1.62 18.65 15.25
CA ARG A 493 -1.64 17.18 15.23
C ARG A 493 -0.79 16.60 14.11
N SER A 494 -0.93 17.14 12.90
CA SER A 494 -0.13 16.72 11.76
C SER A 494 1.37 16.93 12.03
N PHE A 495 1.74 18.11 12.54
CA PHE A 495 3.11 18.44 12.90
C PHE A 495 3.70 17.48 13.95
N LEU A 496 2.96 17.17 15.02
CA LEU A 496 3.39 16.23 16.05
C LEU A 496 3.52 14.79 15.53
N SER A 497 2.62 14.37 14.63
CA SER A 497 2.70 13.04 14.01
C SER A 497 3.90 12.85 13.08
N GLN A 498 4.40 13.95 12.49
CA GLN A 498 5.60 13.92 11.65
C GLN A 498 6.89 13.80 12.48
N LEU A 499 6.88 14.26 13.73
CA LEU A 499 8.04 14.23 14.63
C LEU A 499 8.12 12.93 15.45
N LEU A 500 6.98 12.41 15.91
CA LEU A 500 6.88 11.21 16.72
C LEU A 500 6.67 10.00 15.80
N GLY A 501 7.75 9.49 15.21
CA GLY A 501 7.73 8.39 14.24
C GLY A 501 7.17 7.03 14.71
N SER A 502 6.41 6.96 15.81
CA SER A 502 5.61 5.80 16.23
C SER A 502 4.64 6.20 17.36
N GLY A 503 3.33 6.06 17.10
CA GLY A 503 2.28 6.10 18.12
C GLY A 503 1.11 7.03 17.75
N PRO A 504 -0.14 6.54 17.68
CA PRO A 504 -1.30 7.42 17.55
C PRO A 504 -1.42 8.27 18.82
N MET A 505 -1.13 9.57 18.73
CA MET A 505 -1.66 10.53 19.70
C MET A 505 -3.18 10.33 19.73
N GLY A 506 -3.70 9.79 20.84
CA GLY A 506 -5.09 9.40 20.95
C GLY A 506 -6.02 10.52 20.45
N GLY A 507 -7.01 10.17 19.62
CA GLY A 507 -7.88 11.12 18.91
C GLY A 507 -8.60 12.15 19.79
N ASN A 508 -8.54 11.98 21.12
CA ASN A 508 -9.14 12.84 22.15
C ASN A 508 -8.12 13.55 23.07
N ALA A 509 -6.88 13.81 22.64
CA ALA A 509 -6.01 14.72 23.39
C ALA A 509 -6.65 16.13 23.46
N ASP A 510 -6.91 16.61 24.67
CA ASP A 510 -7.41 17.98 24.94
C ASP A 510 -6.44 19.04 24.37
N ASP A 511 -6.94 20.22 24.02
CA ASP A 511 -6.12 21.28 23.38
C ASP A 511 -4.96 21.71 24.28
N ALA A 512 -5.15 21.75 25.60
CA ALA A 512 -4.07 22.02 26.55
C ALA A 512 -2.93 20.97 26.45
N MET A 513 -3.28 19.68 26.39
CA MET A 513 -2.30 18.60 26.22
C MET A 513 -1.64 18.63 24.84
N LEU A 514 -2.39 19.03 23.81
CA LEU A 514 -1.87 19.18 22.46
C LEU A 514 -0.82 20.30 22.38
N VAL A 515 -1.10 21.43 23.00
CA VAL A 515 -0.21 22.59 23.08
C VAL A 515 1.03 22.27 23.92
N LEU A 516 0.88 21.59 25.05
CA LEU A 516 2.02 21.14 25.86
C LEU A 516 2.92 20.18 25.09
N ALA A 517 2.36 19.20 24.38
CA ALA A 517 3.12 18.28 23.54
C ALA A 517 3.83 19.00 22.39
N PHE A 518 3.17 20.01 21.79
CA PHE A 518 3.75 20.85 20.74
C PHE A 518 4.96 21.65 21.24
N TYR A 519 4.88 22.28 22.41
CA TYR A 519 6.00 23.05 22.97
C TYR A 519 7.12 22.17 23.54
N ALA A 520 6.81 20.94 23.97
CA ALA A 520 7.81 19.96 24.38
C ALA A 520 8.55 19.30 23.18
N ALA A 521 8.00 19.40 21.97
CA ALA A 521 8.60 18.83 20.78
C ALA A 521 9.90 19.58 20.40
N LYS A 522 10.94 18.82 20.03
CA LYS A 522 12.20 19.37 19.52
C LYS A 522 12.23 19.22 18.00
N PRO A 523 11.81 20.24 17.23
CA PRO A 523 11.75 20.14 15.78
C PRO A 523 13.15 20.09 15.15
N GLN A 524 13.29 19.33 14.07
CA GLN A 524 14.47 19.36 13.20
C GLN A 524 14.57 20.72 12.48
N SER A 525 15.77 21.10 12.03
CA SER A 525 16.04 22.42 11.41
C SER A 525 15.10 22.74 10.24
N ALA A 526 14.78 21.75 9.40
CA ALA A 526 13.87 21.88 8.27
C ALA A 526 12.41 22.21 8.65
N LEU A 527 12.01 21.94 9.90
CA LEU A 527 10.63 22.12 10.39
C LEU A 527 10.46 23.38 11.25
N LEU A 528 11.53 24.12 11.53
CA LEU A 528 11.51 25.35 12.33
C LEU A 528 10.58 26.44 11.77
N PRO A 529 10.47 26.68 10.45
CA PRO A 529 9.53 27.66 9.92
C PRO A 529 8.08 27.31 10.26
N ASN A 530 7.69 26.03 10.09
CA ASN A 530 6.35 25.54 10.40
C ASN A 530 6.05 25.59 11.90
N TYR A 531 7.03 25.25 12.74
CA TYR A 531 6.94 25.39 14.19
C TYR A 531 6.64 26.84 14.60
N ARG A 532 7.39 27.82 14.06
CA ARG A 532 7.21 29.24 14.41
C ARG A 532 5.83 29.78 14.00
N VAL A 533 5.32 29.36 12.84
CA VAL A 533 3.98 29.74 12.37
C VAL A 533 2.91 29.17 13.30
N LEU A 534 2.98 27.88 13.62
CA LEU A 534 2.01 27.23 14.52
C LEU A 534 2.08 27.79 15.94
N ALA A 535 3.27 28.07 16.47
CA ALA A 535 3.44 28.70 17.78
C ALA A 535 2.74 30.07 17.83
N ARG A 536 2.88 30.91 16.80
CA ARG A 536 2.17 32.20 16.72
C ARG A 536 0.65 32.04 16.69
N GLU A 537 0.14 31.06 15.96
CA GLU A 537 -1.30 30.80 15.88
C GLU A 537 -1.87 30.23 17.19
N ILE A 538 -1.10 29.42 17.91
CA ILE A 538 -1.47 28.91 19.25
C ILE A 538 -1.51 30.07 20.26
N LEU A 539 -0.50 30.95 20.25
CA LEU A 539 -0.49 32.16 21.09
C LEU A 539 -1.66 33.09 20.76
N ALA A 540 -1.97 33.27 19.47
CA ALA A 540 -3.13 34.05 19.03
C ALA A 540 -4.47 33.42 19.44
N SER A 541 -4.49 32.13 19.77
CA SER A 541 -5.66 31.43 20.31
C SER A 541 -5.78 31.58 21.84
N GLY A 542 -4.93 32.39 22.47
CA GLY A 542 -4.99 32.76 23.88
C GLY A 542 -4.23 31.82 24.83
N PHE A 543 -3.51 30.82 24.32
CA PHE A 543 -2.64 29.97 25.14
C PHE A 543 -1.37 30.72 25.53
N GLU A 544 -1.08 30.84 26.83
CA GLU A 544 0.17 31.39 27.32
C GLU A 544 1.19 30.27 27.61
N VAL A 545 2.45 30.51 27.26
CA VAL A 545 3.55 29.57 27.51
C VAL A 545 4.44 30.16 28.58
N THR A 546 4.36 29.61 29.79
CA THR A 546 5.36 29.88 30.83
C THR A 546 6.52 28.92 30.65
N HIS A 547 7.64 29.41 30.11
CA HIS A 547 8.88 28.65 30.07
C HIS A 547 9.42 28.48 31.50
N SER A 548 9.27 27.29 32.07
CA SER A 548 10.03 26.90 33.26
C SER A 548 11.38 26.31 32.83
N GLY A 549 12.45 27.08 32.91
CA GLY A 549 13.82 26.55 32.91
C GLY A 549 14.74 27.08 31.81
N GLU A 550 15.64 27.97 32.24
CA GLU A 550 17.01 28.28 31.79
C GLU A 550 17.33 28.27 30.28
N GLY A 551 17.29 29.48 29.73
CA GLY A 551 18.36 30.10 28.92
C GLY A 551 19.08 29.29 27.86
N VAL A 552 18.86 29.66 26.60
CA VAL A 552 19.97 30.00 25.70
C VAL A 552 19.58 31.24 24.91
N SER A 553 20.26 32.34 25.21
CA SER A 553 20.23 33.60 24.46
C SER A 553 20.86 33.44 23.08
N SER A 554 20.39 34.27 22.13
CA SER A 554 20.97 34.64 20.82
C SER A 554 21.14 33.55 19.76
#